data_AF-A0A1Y1QKS3-F1
#
_entry.id   AF-A0A1Y1QKS3-F1
#
_cell.length_a   1.000
_cell.length_b   1.000
_cell.length_c   1.000
_cell.angle_alpha   90.00
_cell.angle_beta   90.00
_cell.angle_gamma   90.00
#
_symmetry.space_group_name_H-M   'P 1'
#
loop_
_entity.id
_entity.type
_entity.pdbx_description
1 polymer ?
#
loop_
_entity_poly.entity_id
_entity_poly.type
_entity_poly.pdbx_seq_one_letter_code
_entity_poly.pdbx_strand_id
1 'polypeptide(L)'
;MKNGLEARPLWQRYLLALLAVGITTLLAVPLHNHLDLANTAMLFLLTVALVAVKLGRRPAILTAFCSVIAFDLFFVPPHWSLSVAHAQYLIFAVMLVVALIITHLTAGLRQQATDANTREQQALSLYELEKVAHEARMQMLSERLRNTILSALSHDIRTPLTSLYGLAESLKLSKPPLPAETQETITAIRDQALHLNSMVSNLLEMARLQAGGMKFRKEWQPLEEVIGASTKLLKVALQNHPVKVSLSADLPLLEFDAILMERVFCNLLENAAKYSPADSTLQITAKLLPTQVEICV
;
A
#
# COMPACT_ATOMS: atom_id res chain seq x y z
N MET A 1 -19.57 -0.30 18.67
CA MET A 1 -19.55 0.82 19.62
C MET A 1 -20.14 0.36 20.95
N LYS A 2 -19.34 0.26 22.02
CA LYS A 2 -19.87 -0.04 23.37
C LYS A 2 -20.67 1.17 23.85
N ASN A 3 -21.92 0.97 24.27
CA ASN A 3 -22.73 2.04 24.87
C ASN A 3 -21.93 2.66 26.03
N GLY A 4 -21.86 3.99 26.14
CA GLY A 4 -21.07 4.69 27.17
C GLY A 4 -21.40 4.31 28.63
N LEU A 5 -22.52 3.61 28.86
CA LEU A 5 -22.91 3.02 30.15
C LEU A 5 -22.22 1.67 30.44
N GLU A 6 -21.82 0.91 29.42
CA GLU A 6 -21.11 -0.38 29.58
C GLU A 6 -19.60 -0.20 29.79
N ALA A 7 -19.05 0.95 29.39
CA ALA A 7 -17.66 1.33 29.64
C ALA A 7 -17.40 1.72 31.11
N ARG A 8 -18.46 1.91 31.91
CA ARG A 8 -18.38 2.22 33.33
C ARG A 8 -17.89 1.00 34.13
N PRO A 9 -17.08 1.21 35.18
CA PRO A 9 -16.65 0.13 36.07
C PRO A 9 -17.85 -0.63 36.65
N LEU A 10 -17.67 -1.92 36.92
CA LEU A 10 -18.76 -2.84 37.27
C LEU A 10 -19.62 -2.34 38.45
N TRP A 11 -19.03 -1.73 39.47
CA TRP A 11 -19.76 -1.19 40.62
C TRP A 11 -20.76 -0.09 40.24
N GLN A 12 -20.42 0.79 39.29
CA GLN A 12 -21.34 1.84 38.81
C GLN A 12 -22.53 1.25 38.06
N ARG A 13 -22.35 0.14 37.35
CA ARG A 13 -23.43 -0.54 36.63
C ARG A 13 -24.43 -1.15 37.61
N TYR A 14 -23.96 -1.71 38.72
CA TYR A 14 -24.83 -2.21 39.79
C TYR A 14 -25.56 -1.07 40.53
N LEU A 15 -24.90 0.05 40.80
CA LEU A 15 -25.57 1.22 41.38
C LEU A 15 -26.67 1.77 40.48
N LEU A 16 -26.42 1.91 39.18
CA LEU A 16 -27.43 2.35 38.21
C LEU A 16 -28.61 1.36 38.11
N ALA A 17 -28.32 0.06 38.20
CA ALA A 17 -29.34 -0.98 38.22
C ALA A 17 -30.23 -0.89 39.47
N LEU A 18 -29.65 -0.65 40.65
CA LEU A 18 -30.41 -0.45 41.89
C LEU A 18 -31.21 0.86 41.86
N LEU A 19 -30.62 1.93 41.36
CA LEU A 19 -31.32 3.21 41.14
C LEU A 19 -32.51 3.05 40.20
N ALA A 20 -32.38 2.26 39.13
CA ALA A 20 -33.47 2.01 38.20
C ALA A 20 -34.65 1.28 38.88
N VAL A 21 -34.37 0.29 39.74
CA VAL A 21 -35.40 -0.37 40.57
C VAL A 21 -36.06 0.66 41.49
N GLY A 22 -35.27 1.45 42.23
CA GLY A 22 -35.80 2.47 43.15
C GLY A 22 -36.67 3.51 42.45
N ILE A 23 -36.27 3.98 41.27
CA ILE A 23 -37.05 4.91 40.44
C ILE A 23 -38.37 4.24 40.01
N THR A 24 -38.33 2.97 39.61
CA THR A 24 -39.53 2.24 39.20
C THR A 24 -40.50 2.06 40.37
N THR A 25 -39.99 1.73 41.55
CA THR A 25 -40.79 1.64 42.77
C THR A 25 -41.42 2.99 43.12
N LEU A 26 -40.64 4.08 43.09
CA LEU A 26 -41.14 5.42 43.41
C LEU A 26 -42.22 5.90 42.42
N LEU A 27 -42.10 5.55 41.14
CA LEU A 27 -43.11 5.84 40.13
C LEU A 27 -44.36 4.96 40.26
N ALA A 28 -44.20 3.71 40.70
CA ALA A 28 -45.30 2.75 40.81
C ALA A 28 -46.19 2.98 42.06
N VAL A 29 -45.62 3.45 43.18
CA VAL A 29 -46.35 3.72 44.44
C VAL A 29 -47.59 4.62 44.25
N PRO A 30 -47.52 5.82 43.64
CA PRO A 30 -48.70 6.68 43.46
C PRO A 30 -49.73 6.10 42.47
N LEU A 31 -49.29 5.21 41.57
CA LEU A 31 -50.14 4.58 40.57
C LEU A 31 -50.83 3.31 41.09
N HIS A 32 -50.49 2.81 42.27
CA HIS A 32 -51.03 1.56 42.81
C HIS A 32 -52.57 1.57 42.95
N ASN A 33 -53.17 2.72 43.21
CA ASN A 33 -54.62 2.85 43.31
C ASN A 33 -55.34 2.82 41.95
N HIS A 34 -54.61 2.96 40.83
CA HIS A 34 -55.16 3.01 39.47
C HIS A 34 -54.75 1.80 38.62
N LEU A 35 -53.73 1.04 39.04
CA LEU A 35 -53.20 -0.10 38.30
C LEU A 35 -53.44 -1.39 39.06
N ASP A 36 -53.89 -2.41 38.34
CA ASP A 36 -53.94 -3.78 38.86
C ASP A 36 -52.52 -4.31 39.17
N LEU A 37 -52.45 -5.31 40.04
CA LEU A 37 -51.20 -5.90 40.53
C LEU A 37 -50.33 -6.44 39.39
N ALA A 38 -50.97 -7.00 38.36
CA ALA A 38 -50.30 -7.49 37.15
C ALA A 38 -49.63 -6.36 36.33
N ASN A 39 -50.29 -5.21 36.17
CA ASN A 39 -49.74 -4.07 35.42
C ASN A 39 -48.54 -3.47 36.13
N THR A 40 -48.57 -3.45 37.47
CA THR A 40 -47.44 -3.02 38.29
C THR A 40 -46.24 -3.96 38.13
N ALA A 41 -46.46 -5.28 38.12
CA ALA A 41 -45.41 -6.27 37.88
C ALA A 41 -44.75 -6.11 36.49
N MET A 42 -45.53 -5.74 35.47
CA MET A 42 -45.01 -5.48 34.12
C MET A 42 -44.04 -4.29 34.08
N LEU A 43 -44.26 -3.25 34.90
CA LEU A 43 -43.32 -2.11 34.99
C LEU A 43 -41.95 -2.57 35.52
N PHE A 44 -41.94 -3.45 36.52
CA PHE A 44 -40.70 -4.04 37.03
C PHE A 44 -40.00 -4.93 36.00
N LEU A 45 -40.75 -5.72 35.24
CA LEU A 45 -40.20 -6.51 34.13
C LEU A 45 -39.61 -5.62 33.01
N LEU A 46 -40.27 -4.52 32.69
CA LEU A 46 -39.77 -3.53 31.73
C LEU A 46 -38.44 -2.93 32.19
N THR A 47 -38.31 -2.60 33.48
CA THR A 47 -37.06 -2.11 34.07
C THR A 47 -35.94 -3.14 33.98
N VAL A 48 -36.21 -4.41 34.27
CA VAL A 48 -35.24 -5.51 34.09
C VAL A 48 -34.79 -5.62 32.62
N ALA A 49 -35.73 -5.54 31.67
CA ALA A 49 -35.41 -5.58 30.24
C ALA A 49 -34.51 -4.40 29.83
N LEU A 50 -34.82 -3.18 30.26
CA LEU A 50 -34.01 -1.99 29.96
C LEU A 50 -32.61 -2.08 30.57
N VAL A 51 -32.48 -2.58 31.80
CA VAL A 51 -31.17 -2.81 32.44
C VAL A 51 -30.39 -3.91 31.72
N ALA A 52 -31.03 -5.01 31.31
CA ALA A 52 -30.39 -6.04 30.49
C ALA A 52 -29.86 -5.43 29.18
N VAL A 53 -30.65 -4.57 28.54
CA VAL A 53 -30.28 -3.92 27.28
C VAL A 53 -29.23 -2.82 27.43
N LYS A 54 -29.15 -2.08 28.55
CA LYS A 54 -28.17 -0.97 28.68
C LYS A 54 -26.95 -1.29 29.50
N LEU A 55 -27.12 -2.11 30.53
CA LEU A 55 -26.12 -2.40 31.55
C LEU A 55 -25.66 -3.86 31.53
N GLY A 56 -26.28 -4.74 30.74
CA GLY A 56 -25.84 -6.11 30.49
C GLY A 56 -26.34 -7.15 31.50
N ARG A 57 -25.97 -8.42 31.28
CA ARG A 57 -26.53 -9.58 32.00
C ARG A 57 -26.36 -9.54 33.52
N ARG A 58 -25.13 -9.29 34.01
CA ARG A 58 -24.82 -9.36 35.45
C ARG A 58 -25.65 -8.38 36.31
N PRO A 59 -25.73 -7.08 35.99
CA PRO A 59 -26.59 -6.16 36.73
C PRO A 59 -28.09 -6.43 36.54
N ALA A 60 -28.52 -6.93 35.38
CA ALA A 60 -29.92 -7.28 35.14
C ALA A 60 -30.43 -8.43 36.03
N ILE A 61 -29.59 -9.43 36.31
CA ILE A 61 -29.92 -10.50 37.27
C ILE A 61 -30.17 -9.89 38.66
N LEU A 62 -29.31 -8.98 39.11
CA LEU A 62 -29.49 -8.28 40.38
C LEU A 62 -30.77 -7.43 40.38
N THR A 63 -31.04 -6.70 39.30
CA THR A 63 -32.30 -5.96 39.12
C THR A 63 -33.51 -6.87 39.21
N ALA A 64 -33.50 -8.06 38.61
CA ALA A 64 -34.62 -9.01 38.68
C ALA A 64 -34.93 -9.41 40.12
N PHE A 65 -33.90 -9.77 40.91
CA PHE A 65 -34.08 -10.13 42.32
C PHE A 65 -34.55 -8.93 43.15
N CYS A 66 -33.91 -7.76 43.00
CA CYS A 66 -34.32 -6.56 43.73
C CYS A 66 -35.73 -6.09 43.35
N SER A 67 -36.12 -6.24 42.08
CA SER A 67 -37.47 -5.95 41.60
C SER A 67 -38.51 -6.88 42.23
N VAL A 68 -38.22 -8.19 42.34
CA VAL A 68 -39.13 -9.14 43.01
C VAL A 68 -39.33 -8.78 44.47
N ILE A 69 -38.24 -8.48 45.19
CA ILE A 69 -38.28 -8.10 46.61
C ILE A 69 -39.00 -6.75 46.80
N ALA A 70 -38.70 -5.76 45.98
CA ALA A 70 -39.36 -4.46 46.03
C ALA A 70 -40.85 -4.55 45.68
N PHE A 71 -41.21 -5.41 44.72
CA PHE A 71 -42.60 -5.65 44.37
C PHE A 71 -43.38 -6.29 45.52
N ASP A 72 -42.82 -7.31 46.16
CA ASP A 72 -43.42 -8.01 47.31
C ASP A 72 -43.66 -7.05 48.49
N LEU A 73 -42.63 -6.33 48.93
CA LEU A 73 -42.72 -5.49 50.13
C LEU A 73 -43.71 -4.31 50.03
N PHE A 74 -43.86 -3.73 48.83
CA PHE A 74 -44.62 -2.49 48.63
C PHE A 74 -46.02 -2.70 48.04
N PHE A 75 -46.23 -3.73 47.22
CA PHE A 75 -47.45 -3.86 46.41
C PHE A 75 -48.28 -5.12 46.73
N VAL A 76 -47.74 -6.08 47.50
CA VAL A 76 -48.45 -7.31 47.87
C VAL A 76 -48.90 -7.25 49.35
N PRO A 77 -50.21 -7.40 49.66
CA PRO A 77 -50.68 -7.44 51.05
C PRO A 77 -50.29 -8.77 51.73
N PRO A 78 -49.85 -8.78 53.02
CA PRO A 78 -49.66 -7.64 53.92
C PRO A 78 -48.37 -6.85 53.64
N HIS A 79 -48.52 -5.53 53.50
CA HIS A 79 -47.41 -4.60 53.26
C HIS A 79 -46.40 -4.65 54.43
N TRP A 80 -45.10 -4.51 54.11
CA TRP A 80 -43.97 -4.59 55.06
C TRP A 80 -43.74 -5.95 55.73
N SER A 81 -44.29 -7.04 55.18
CA SER A 81 -44.05 -8.40 55.68
C SER A 81 -43.81 -9.40 54.55
N LEU A 82 -42.77 -10.24 54.68
CA LEU A 82 -42.48 -11.35 53.77
C LEU A 82 -43.40 -12.57 54.04
N SER A 83 -44.70 -12.33 54.21
CA SER A 83 -45.70 -13.36 54.50
C SER A 83 -46.53 -13.67 53.27
N VAL A 84 -46.06 -14.63 52.46
CA VAL A 84 -46.66 -14.91 51.16
C VAL A 84 -47.88 -15.83 51.29
N ALA A 85 -49.04 -15.38 50.80
CA ALA A 85 -50.22 -16.23 50.68
C ALA A 85 -50.05 -17.24 49.51
N HIS A 86 -50.61 -18.45 49.65
CA HIS A 86 -50.39 -19.56 48.71
C HIS A 86 -50.69 -19.21 47.22
N ALA A 87 -51.63 -18.29 46.95
CA ALA A 87 -51.98 -17.88 45.59
C ALA A 87 -50.95 -16.94 44.91
N GLN A 88 -50.10 -16.27 45.68
CA GLN A 88 -49.18 -15.24 45.17
C GLN A 88 -47.83 -15.82 44.72
N TYR A 89 -47.43 -17.00 45.21
CA TYR A 89 -46.21 -17.70 44.77
C TYR A 89 -46.12 -17.89 43.26
N LEU A 90 -47.27 -18.07 42.60
CA LEU A 90 -47.34 -18.24 41.15
C LEU A 90 -46.92 -16.97 40.41
N ILE A 91 -47.34 -15.79 40.87
CA ILE A 91 -46.99 -14.50 40.25
C ILE A 91 -45.48 -14.24 40.40
N PHE A 92 -44.91 -14.49 41.57
CA PHE A 92 -43.47 -14.35 41.81
C PHE A 92 -42.64 -15.30 40.95
N ALA A 93 -43.06 -16.57 40.86
CA ALA A 93 -42.39 -17.56 40.03
C ALA A 93 -42.42 -17.15 38.55
N VAL A 94 -43.59 -16.73 38.03
CA VAL A 94 -43.72 -16.26 36.65
C VAL A 94 -42.86 -15.02 36.40
N MET A 95 -42.90 -14.02 37.28
CA MET A 95 -42.12 -12.80 37.14
C MET A 95 -40.61 -13.09 37.12
N LEU A 96 -40.13 -13.96 38.01
CA LEU A 96 -38.72 -14.36 38.06
C LEU A 96 -38.30 -15.12 36.79
N VAL A 97 -39.12 -16.07 36.33
CA VAL A 97 -38.85 -16.84 35.11
C VAL A 97 -38.79 -15.92 33.89
N VAL A 98 -39.75 -15.00 33.73
CA VAL A 98 -39.77 -14.04 32.62
C VAL A 98 -38.56 -13.12 32.66
N ALA A 99 -38.19 -12.61 33.84
CA ALA A 99 -37.01 -11.76 34.01
C ALA A 99 -35.70 -12.49 33.62
N LEU A 100 -35.56 -13.77 33.98
CA LEU A 100 -34.41 -14.60 33.61
C LEU A 100 -34.38 -14.91 32.10
N ILE A 101 -35.53 -15.20 31.50
CA ILE A 101 -35.65 -15.41 30.04
C ILE A 101 -35.24 -14.15 29.28
N ILE A 102 -35.78 -12.98 29.67
CA ILE A 102 -35.42 -11.69 29.08
C ILE A 102 -33.91 -11.47 29.16
N THR A 103 -33.32 -11.74 30.32
CA THR A 103 -31.89 -11.57 30.55
C THR A 103 -31.05 -12.52 29.69
N HIS A 104 -31.46 -13.78 29.55
CA HIS A 104 -30.79 -14.78 28.72
C HIS A 104 -30.84 -14.43 27.24
N LEU A 105 -32.03 -14.14 26.72
CA LEU A 105 -32.24 -13.78 25.30
C LEU A 105 -31.47 -12.50 24.93
N THR A 106 -31.54 -11.47 25.77
CA THR A 106 -30.84 -10.21 25.51
C THR A 106 -29.32 -10.41 25.48
N ALA A 107 -28.78 -11.27 26.34
CA ALA A 107 -27.36 -11.59 26.33
C ALA A 107 -26.96 -12.36 25.05
N GLY A 108 -27.78 -13.31 24.61
CA GLY A 108 -27.55 -14.08 23.39
C GLY A 108 -27.54 -13.21 22.12
N LEU A 109 -28.55 -12.34 21.95
CA LEU A 109 -28.65 -11.44 20.81
C LEU A 109 -27.45 -10.49 20.70
N ARG A 110 -26.98 -9.97 21.84
CA ARG A 110 -25.77 -9.13 21.87
C ARG A 110 -24.53 -9.90 21.45
N GLN A 111 -24.35 -11.12 21.96
CA GLN A 111 -23.19 -11.93 21.64
C GLN A 111 -23.13 -12.22 20.14
N GLN A 112 -24.28 -12.56 19.53
CA GLN A 112 -24.37 -12.74 18.09
C GLN A 112 -23.99 -11.47 17.32
N ALA A 113 -24.46 -10.30 17.76
CA ALA A 113 -24.11 -9.04 17.12
C ALA A 113 -22.61 -8.70 17.23
N THR A 114 -21.97 -8.99 18.37
CA THR A 114 -20.52 -8.77 18.53
C THR A 114 -19.70 -9.75 17.69
N ASP A 115 -20.12 -11.01 17.62
CA ASP A 115 -19.44 -12.03 16.83
C ASP A 115 -19.58 -11.73 15.34
N ALA A 116 -20.75 -11.29 14.88
CA ALA A 116 -20.99 -10.85 13.51
C ALA A 116 -20.08 -9.67 13.13
N ASN A 117 -20.01 -8.64 13.96
CA ASN A 117 -19.16 -7.47 13.71
C ASN A 117 -17.67 -7.84 13.71
N THR A 118 -17.24 -8.75 14.58
CA THR A 118 -15.85 -9.23 14.60
C THR A 118 -15.51 -10.00 13.32
N ARG A 119 -16.43 -10.86 12.84
CA ARG A 119 -16.27 -11.58 11.57
C ARG A 119 -16.20 -10.63 10.38
N GLU A 120 -17.03 -9.60 10.37
CA GLU A 120 -17.01 -8.55 9.33
C GLU A 120 -15.65 -7.84 9.30
N GLN A 121 -15.13 -7.41 10.47
CA GLN A 121 -13.82 -6.78 10.57
C GLN A 121 -12.69 -7.71 10.11
N GLN A 122 -12.74 -8.99 10.47
CA GLN A 122 -11.78 -9.99 10.02
C GLN A 122 -11.83 -10.16 8.49
N ALA A 123 -13.03 -10.25 7.91
CA ALA A 123 -13.19 -10.38 6.46
C ALA A 123 -12.64 -9.16 5.70
N LEU A 124 -12.88 -7.95 6.20
CA LEU A 124 -12.31 -6.73 5.62
C LEU A 124 -10.78 -6.72 5.68
N SER A 125 -10.20 -7.09 6.82
CA SER A 125 -8.74 -7.15 6.95
C SER A 125 -8.10 -8.18 6.01
N LEU A 126 -8.73 -9.34 5.82
CA LEU A 126 -8.27 -10.36 4.88
C LEU A 126 -8.37 -9.87 3.44
N TYR A 127 -9.46 -9.20 3.09
CA TYR A 127 -9.66 -8.60 1.77
C TYR A 127 -8.60 -7.53 1.46
N GLU A 128 -8.25 -6.67 2.42
CA GLU A 128 -7.19 -5.67 2.25
C GLU A 128 -5.82 -6.33 2.02
N LEU A 129 -5.48 -7.36 2.78
CA LEU A 129 -4.24 -8.12 2.60
C LEU A 129 -4.19 -8.80 1.22
N GLU A 130 -5.28 -9.43 0.79
CA GLU A 130 -5.38 -10.06 -0.53
C GLU A 130 -5.19 -9.03 -1.64
N LYS A 131 -5.85 -7.87 -1.52
CA LYS A 131 -5.74 -6.78 -2.49
C LYS A 131 -4.31 -6.28 -2.63
N VAL A 132 -3.63 -5.98 -1.52
CA VAL A 132 -2.24 -5.53 -1.52
C VAL A 132 -1.31 -6.58 -2.14
N ALA A 133 -1.51 -7.86 -1.78
CA ALA A 133 -0.73 -8.95 -2.35
C ALA A 133 -0.97 -9.12 -3.86
N HIS A 134 -2.21 -8.94 -4.32
CA HIS A 134 -2.57 -9.00 -5.72
C HIS A 134 -1.95 -7.86 -6.54
N GLU A 135 -2.04 -6.63 -6.04
CA GLU A 135 -1.44 -5.45 -6.67
C GLU A 135 0.09 -5.60 -6.79
N ALA A 136 0.76 -6.01 -5.72
CA ALA A 136 2.20 -6.27 -5.74
C ALA A 136 2.57 -7.38 -6.75
N ARG A 137 1.76 -8.44 -6.84
CA ARG A 137 1.97 -9.52 -7.82
C ARG A 137 1.80 -9.02 -9.25
N MET A 138 0.80 -8.18 -9.53
CA MET A 138 0.60 -7.64 -10.89
C MET A 138 1.71 -6.70 -11.29
N GLN A 139 2.22 -5.88 -10.37
CA GLN A 139 3.39 -5.04 -10.61
C GLN A 139 4.63 -5.88 -10.95
N MET A 140 4.94 -6.88 -10.13
CA MET A 140 6.07 -7.79 -10.41
C MET A 140 5.93 -8.52 -11.74
N LEU A 141 4.72 -8.97 -12.10
CA LEU A 141 4.48 -9.65 -13.38
C LEU A 141 4.66 -8.67 -14.55
N SER A 142 4.16 -7.45 -14.43
CA SER A 142 4.32 -6.40 -15.44
C SER A 142 5.80 -6.07 -15.66
N GLU A 143 6.56 -5.87 -14.59
CA GLU A 143 8.01 -5.61 -14.67
C GLU A 143 8.78 -6.77 -15.28
N ARG A 144 8.47 -8.01 -14.88
CA ARG A 144 9.11 -9.21 -15.48
C ARG A 144 8.80 -9.34 -16.96
N LEU A 145 7.55 -9.15 -17.35
CA LEU A 145 7.12 -9.20 -18.75
C LEU A 145 7.84 -8.11 -19.56
N ARG A 146 7.84 -6.87 -19.06
CA ARG A 146 8.56 -5.74 -19.68
C ARG A 146 10.04 -6.07 -19.87
N ASN A 147 10.73 -6.55 -18.84
CA ASN A 147 12.15 -6.89 -18.92
C ASN A 147 12.44 -8.04 -19.89
N THR A 148 11.57 -9.05 -19.93
CA THR A 148 11.72 -10.22 -20.81
C THR A 148 11.52 -9.81 -22.27
N ILE A 149 10.47 -9.04 -22.56
CA ILE A 149 10.18 -8.52 -23.90
C ILE A 149 11.32 -7.63 -24.38
N LEU A 150 11.78 -6.70 -23.55
CA LEU A 150 12.89 -5.81 -23.91
C LEU A 150 14.18 -6.58 -24.19
N SER A 151 14.48 -7.62 -23.42
CA SER A 151 15.66 -8.45 -23.64
C SER A 151 15.57 -9.28 -24.93
N ALA A 152 14.44 -9.95 -25.16
CA ALA A 152 14.24 -10.77 -26.36
C ALA A 152 14.29 -9.90 -27.63
N LEU A 153 13.55 -8.79 -27.65
CA LEU A 153 13.51 -7.87 -28.78
C LEU A 153 14.91 -7.28 -29.10
N SER A 154 15.75 -7.05 -28.07
CA SER A 154 17.13 -6.58 -28.27
C SER A 154 17.97 -7.55 -29.09
N HIS A 155 17.89 -8.83 -28.77
CA HIS A 155 18.67 -9.86 -29.45
C HIS A 155 18.14 -10.12 -30.87
N ASP A 156 16.81 -10.19 -30.99
CA ASP A 156 16.14 -10.58 -32.23
C ASP A 156 16.20 -9.50 -33.31
N ILE A 157 16.35 -8.21 -32.94
CA ILE A 157 16.59 -7.14 -33.92
C ILE A 157 18.09 -7.03 -34.28
N ARG A 158 19.00 -7.24 -33.32
CA ARG A 158 20.45 -7.13 -33.57
C ARG A 158 20.93 -8.17 -34.57
N THR A 159 20.44 -9.39 -34.48
CA THR A 159 20.86 -10.51 -35.33
C THR A 159 20.64 -10.23 -36.84
N PRO A 160 19.44 -9.88 -37.33
CA PRO A 160 19.23 -9.58 -38.74
C PRO A 160 19.97 -8.31 -39.20
N LEU A 161 20.10 -7.29 -38.35
CA LEU A 161 20.88 -6.07 -38.69
C LEU A 161 22.37 -6.37 -38.85
N THR A 162 22.94 -7.23 -37.99
CA THR A 162 24.34 -7.67 -38.09
C THR A 162 24.56 -8.45 -39.38
N SER A 163 23.61 -9.30 -39.77
CA SER A 163 23.64 -10.02 -41.05
C SER A 163 23.53 -9.08 -42.25
N LEU A 164 22.61 -8.09 -42.23
CA LEU A 164 22.48 -7.09 -43.30
C LEU A 164 23.77 -6.27 -43.47
N TYR A 165 24.35 -5.82 -42.35
CA TYR A 165 25.61 -5.10 -42.36
C TYR A 165 26.76 -5.96 -42.92
N GLY A 166 26.89 -7.21 -42.47
CA GLY A 166 27.92 -8.14 -42.94
C GLY A 166 27.80 -8.47 -44.42
N LEU A 167 26.57 -8.67 -44.92
CA LEU A 167 26.32 -8.88 -46.36
C LEU A 167 26.68 -7.64 -47.18
N ALA A 168 26.32 -6.44 -46.70
CA ALA A 168 26.68 -5.20 -47.38
C ALA A 168 28.20 -4.97 -47.44
N GLU A 169 28.93 -5.22 -46.34
CA GLU A 169 30.40 -5.17 -46.33
C GLU A 169 31.02 -6.25 -47.23
N SER A 170 30.47 -7.47 -47.24
CA SER A 170 30.96 -8.53 -48.13
C SER A 170 30.79 -8.18 -49.61
N LEU A 171 29.68 -7.54 -50.00
CA LEU A 171 29.46 -7.07 -51.36
C LEU A 171 30.43 -5.94 -51.73
N LYS A 172 30.74 -5.06 -50.78
CA LYS A 172 31.71 -3.96 -50.95
C LYS A 172 33.15 -4.47 -51.17
N LEU A 173 33.49 -5.61 -50.57
CA LEU A 173 34.80 -6.26 -50.70
C LEU A 173 34.89 -7.25 -51.89
N SER A 174 33.81 -7.44 -52.63
CA SER A 174 33.77 -8.38 -53.76
C SER A 174 34.69 -7.96 -54.91
N LYS A 175 35.26 -8.96 -55.61
CA LYS A 175 36.11 -8.75 -56.80
C LYS A 175 35.57 -9.54 -57.99
N PRO A 176 35.54 -8.96 -59.21
CA PRO A 176 35.90 -7.57 -59.55
C PRO A 176 34.95 -6.55 -58.89
N PRO A 177 35.41 -5.30 -58.66
CA PRO A 177 34.59 -4.29 -58.00
C PRO A 177 33.29 -4.05 -58.78
N LEU A 178 32.19 -4.01 -58.05
CA LEU A 178 30.86 -3.77 -58.60
C LEU A 178 30.79 -2.39 -59.29
N PRO A 179 29.84 -2.17 -60.22
CA PRO A 179 29.63 -0.86 -60.84
C PRO A 179 29.43 0.25 -59.79
N ALA A 180 29.88 1.48 -60.09
CA ALA A 180 29.85 2.60 -59.14
C ALA A 180 28.45 2.85 -58.53
N GLU A 181 27.41 2.78 -59.35
CA GLU A 181 26.00 2.93 -58.93
C GLU A 181 25.57 1.85 -57.92
N THR A 182 26.02 0.60 -58.10
CA THR A 182 25.76 -0.49 -57.15
C THR A 182 26.55 -0.31 -55.85
N GLN A 183 27.77 0.21 -55.92
CA GLN A 183 28.58 0.51 -54.73
C GLN A 183 27.97 1.63 -53.87
N GLU A 184 27.43 2.68 -54.50
CA GLU A 184 26.68 3.73 -53.81
C GLU A 184 25.45 3.15 -53.09
N THR A 185 24.69 2.30 -53.79
CA THR A 185 23.52 1.62 -53.21
C THR A 185 23.88 0.73 -52.02
N ILE A 186 24.95 -0.07 -52.12
CA ILE A 186 25.44 -0.93 -51.02
C ILE A 186 25.88 -0.07 -49.83
N THR A 187 26.55 1.05 -50.09
CA THR A 187 26.99 1.97 -49.04
C THR A 187 25.79 2.60 -48.33
N ALA A 188 24.76 3.01 -49.07
CA ALA A 188 23.52 3.52 -48.51
C ALA A 188 22.78 2.48 -47.65
N ILE A 189 22.68 1.22 -48.10
CA ILE A 189 22.08 0.12 -47.33
C ILE A 189 22.86 -0.11 -46.03
N ARG A 190 24.19 -0.13 -46.11
CA ARG A 190 25.07 -0.33 -44.95
C ARG A 190 24.88 0.78 -43.92
N ASP A 191 24.91 2.03 -44.36
CA ASP A 191 24.79 3.20 -43.47
C ASP A 191 23.39 3.23 -42.83
N GLN A 192 22.35 2.86 -43.58
CA GLN A 192 21.00 2.73 -43.05
C GLN A 192 20.87 1.59 -42.02
N ALA A 193 21.52 0.45 -42.24
CA ALA A 193 21.54 -0.66 -41.28
C ALA A 193 22.27 -0.27 -39.97
N LEU A 194 23.41 0.42 -40.07
CA LEU A 194 24.11 0.97 -38.91
C LEU A 194 23.25 1.98 -38.15
N HIS A 195 22.59 2.88 -38.87
CA HIS A 195 21.70 3.87 -38.26
C HIS A 195 20.52 3.23 -37.53
N LEU A 196 19.86 2.23 -38.14
CA LEU A 196 18.80 1.45 -37.50
C LEU A 196 19.29 0.71 -36.25
N ASN A 197 20.48 0.09 -36.31
CA ASN A 197 21.06 -0.59 -35.16
C ASN A 197 21.33 0.35 -33.99
N SER A 198 21.81 1.56 -34.28
CA SER A 198 22.00 2.63 -33.29
C SER A 198 20.67 3.08 -32.69
N MET A 199 19.65 3.40 -33.52
CA MET A 199 18.33 3.80 -33.04
C MET A 199 17.67 2.73 -32.17
N VAL A 200 17.75 1.47 -32.58
CA VAL A 200 17.17 0.35 -31.82
C VAL A 200 17.90 0.14 -30.50
N SER A 201 19.25 0.16 -30.49
CA SER A 201 20.00 0.06 -29.23
C SER A 201 19.64 1.17 -28.27
N ASN A 202 19.58 2.43 -28.75
CA ASN A 202 19.24 3.58 -27.93
C ASN A 202 17.82 3.48 -27.35
N LEU A 203 16.85 3.07 -28.15
CA LEU A 203 15.46 2.88 -27.69
C LEU A 203 15.37 1.77 -26.63
N LEU A 204 16.05 0.65 -26.84
CA LEU A 204 16.05 -0.47 -25.89
C LEU A 204 16.79 -0.12 -24.60
N GLU A 205 17.87 0.65 -24.67
CA GLU A 205 18.57 1.17 -23.49
C GLU A 205 17.69 2.10 -22.68
N MET A 206 17.00 3.03 -23.35
CA MET A 206 16.01 3.90 -22.70
C MET A 206 14.89 3.11 -22.06
N ALA A 207 14.37 2.10 -22.76
CA ALA A 207 13.31 1.24 -22.24
C ALA A 207 13.77 0.41 -21.01
N ARG A 208 15.04 -0.04 -20.99
CA ARG A 208 15.65 -0.73 -19.84
C ARG A 208 15.88 0.20 -18.65
N LEU A 209 16.31 1.44 -18.90
CA LEU A 209 16.43 2.48 -17.87
C LEU A 209 15.09 2.75 -17.21
N GLN A 210 14.04 3.00 -18.01
CA GLN A 210 12.69 3.26 -17.51
C GLN A 210 12.01 2.04 -16.84
N ALA A 211 12.49 0.84 -17.09
CA ALA A 211 12.00 -0.39 -16.45
C ALA A 211 12.68 -0.68 -15.10
N GLY A 212 13.64 0.13 -14.67
CA GLY A 212 14.41 -0.10 -13.43
C GLY A 212 15.31 -1.33 -13.48
N GLY A 213 15.42 -2.01 -14.63
CA GLY A 213 16.19 -3.25 -14.79
C GLY A 213 17.70 -3.04 -14.93
N MET A 214 18.18 -1.80 -14.97
CA MET A 214 19.61 -1.51 -15.08
C MET A 214 20.28 -1.65 -13.70
N LYS A 215 21.10 -2.69 -13.54
CA LYS A 215 21.96 -2.85 -12.37
C LYS A 215 23.21 -1.98 -12.54
N PHE A 216 23.31 -0.91 -11.76
CA PHE A 216 24.51 -0.07 -11.70
C PHE A 216 25.59 -0.77 -10.89
N ARG A 217 26.80 -0.90 -11.45
CA ARG A 217 27.98 -1.32 -10.70
C ARG A 217 28.76 -0.07 -10.33
N LYS A 218 28.40 0.52 -9.20
CA LYS A 218 29.06 1.73 -8.72
C LYS A 218 30.34 1.36 -8.00
N GLU A 219 31.44 1.98 -8.41
CA GLU A 219 32.75 1.83 -7.80
C GLU A 219 33.38 3.21 -7.61
N TRP A 220 34.22 3.35 -6.58
CA TRP A 220 34.98 4.59 -6.34
C TRP A 220 36.11 4.67 -7.35
N GLN A 221 35.95 5.54 -8.34
CA GLN A 221 36.87 5.66 -9.47
C GLN A 221 37.18 7.13 -9.77
N PRO A 222 38.37 7.44 -10.30
CA PRO A 222 38.71 8.80 -10.70
C PRO A 222 38.00 9.16 -12.01
N LEU A 223 37.38 10.35 -12.05
CA LEU A 223 36.65 10.83 -13.22
C LEU A 223 37.56 11.00 -14.46
N GLU A 224 38.82 11.34 -14.21
CA GLU A 224 39.88 11.54 -15.21
C GLU A 224 40.10 10.33 -16.11
N GLU A 225 40.07 9.12 -15.53
CA GLU A 225 40.29 7.88 -16.27
C GLU A 225 39.18 7.65 -17.29
N VAL A 226 37.93 7.92 -16.91
CA VAL A 226 36.77 7.71 -17.80
C VAL A 226 36.70 8.76 -18.90
N ILE A 227 36.97 10.03 -18.60
CA ILE A 227 37.08 11.08 -19.61
C ILE A 227 38.22 10.76 -20.60
N GLY A 228 39.37 10.31 -20.07
CA GLY A 228 40.51 9.87 -20.87
C GLY A 228 40.19 8.69 -21.79
N ALA A 229 39.45 7.69 -21.29
CA ALA A 229 39.00 6.55 -22.07
C ALA A 229 38.06 6.97 -23.20
N SER A 230 37.04 7.78 -22.91
CA SER A 230 36.08 8.27 -23.91
C SER A 230 36.73 9.09 -25.02
N THR A 231 37.61 10.04 -24.66
CA THR A 231 38.31 10.88 -25.64
C THR A 231 39.25 10.07 -26.53
N LYS A 232 39.92 9.05 -25.97
CA LYS A 232 40.75 8.11 -26.74
C LYS A 232 39.93 7.27 -27.71
N LEU A 233 38.75 6.81 -27.28
CA LEU A 233 37.85 6.00 -28.11
C LEU A 233 37.32 6.80 -29.31
N LEU A 234 37.02 8.09 -29.12
CA LEU A 234 36.51 9.00 -30.15
C LEU A 234 37.59 9.75 -30.94
N LYS A 235 38.86 9.34 -30.87
CA LYS A 235 39.98 10.03 -31.51
C LYS A 235 39.75 10.37 -33.00
N VAL A 236 39.10 9.48 -33.74
CA VAL A 236 38.78 9.68 -35.17
C VAL A 236 37.60 10.64 -35.35
N ALA A 237 36.55 10.52 -34.55
CA ALA A 237 35.38 11.40 -34.64
C ALA A 237 35.72 12.86 -34.25
N LEU A 238 36.68 13.03 -33.33
CA LEU A 238 37.12 14.31 -32.78
C LEU A 238 38.32 14.93 -33.51
N GLN A 239 38.76 14.35 -34.64
CA GLN A 239 39.99 14.77 -35.33
C GLN A 239 40.00 16.24 -35.76
N ASN A 240 38.83 16.83 -36.03
CA ASN A 240 38.66 18.26 -36.38
C ASN A 240 38.25 19.13 -35.19
N HIS A 241 38.24 18.58 -33.97
CA HIS A 241 37.77 19.27 -32.77
C HIS A 241 38.67 18.93 -31.57
N PRO A 242 39.73 19.73 -31.30
CA PRO A 242 40.60 19.46 -30.17
C PRO A 242 39.81 19.51 -28.86
N VAL A 243 39.98 18.49 -28.01
CA VAL A 243 39.31 18.43 -26.70
C VAL A 243 40.27 18.93 -25.62
N LYS A 244 39.87 19.98 -24.90
CA LYS A 244 40.57 20.52 -23.75
C LYS A 244 39.90 20.06 -22.46
N VAL A 245 40.57 19.21 -21.70
CA VAL A 245 40.10 18.72 -20.40
C VAL A 245 40.70 19.59 -19.29
N SER A 246 39.86 20.22 -18.46
CA SER A 246 40.28 21.07 -17.35
C SER A 246 39.56 20.62 -16.07
N LEU A 247 40.24 19.74 -15.32
CA LEU A 247 39.72 19.13 -14.09
C LEU A 247 40.47 19.74 -12.89
N SER A 248 39.76 19.99 -11.79
CA SER A 248 40.37 20.47 -10.55
C SER A 248 41.26 19.38 -9.95
N ALA A 249 42.49 19.70 -9.55
CA ALA A 249 43.41 18.73 -8.94
C ALA A 249 42.89 18.14 -7.62
N ASP A 250 41.93 18.81 -6.97
CA ASP A 250 41.31 18.39 -5.70
C ASP A 250 40.05 17.53 -5.89
N LEU A 251 39.80 17.01 -7.09
CA LEU A 251 38.64 16.15 -7.35
C LEU A 251 38.77 14.82 -6.58
N PRO A 252 37.83 14.49 -5.67
CA PRO A 252 37.84 13.20 -5.01
C PRO A 252 37.46 12.09 -5.99
N LEU A 253 37.74 10.84 -5.61
CA LEU A 253 37.14 9.68 -6.26
C LEU A 253 35.61 9.82 -6.21
N LEU A 254 34.94 9.43 -7.28
CA LEU A 254 33.48 9.48 -7.36
C LEU A 254 32.92 8.07 -7.44
N GLU A 255 31.76 7.85 -6.83
CA GLU A 255 31.05 6.58 -6.86
C GLU A 255 30.12 6.54 -8.09
N PHE A 256 30.56 5.88 -9.17
CA PHE A 256 29.78 5.74 -10.40
C PHE A 256 30.13 4.46 -11.17
N ASP A 257 29.36 4.15 -12.22
CA ASP A 257 29.60 3.03 -13.12
C ASP A 257 30.41 3.52 -14.33
N ALA A 258 31.71 3.21 -14.40
CA ALA A 258 32.59 3.70 -15.45
C ALA A 258 32.12 3.35 -16.87
N ILE A 259 31.55 2.17 -17.09
CA ILE A 259 31.13 1.73 -18.43
C ILE A 259 29.95 2.58 -18.91
N LEU A 260 28.98 2.82 -18.03
CA LEU A 260 27.83 3.67 -18.36
C LEU A 260 28.23 5.14 -18.49
N MET A 261 29.16 5.61 -17.65
CA MET A 261 29.62 7.00 -17.70
C MET A 261 30.49 7.29 -18.93
N GLU A 262 31.35 6.35 -19.35
CA GLU A 262 32.10 6.42 -20.61
C GLU A 262 31.15 6.62 -21.78
N ARG A 263 30.00 5.92 -21.75
CA ARG A 263 28.97 6.00 -22.77
C ARG A 263 28.24 7.34 -22.80
N VAL A 264 27.99 7.94 -21.62
CA VAL A 264 27.45 9.31 -21.52
C VAL A 264 28.42 10.30 -22.15
N PHE A 265 29.71 10.23 -21.80
CA PHE A 265 30.73 11.11 -22.39
C PHE A 265 30.86 10.92 -23.89
N CYS A 266 30.84 9.69 -24.39
CA CYS A 266 30.88 9.43 -25.82
C CYS A 266 29.68 10.09 -26.54
N ASN A 267 28.46 9.92 -26.02
CA ASN A 267 27.25 10.54 -26.59
C ASN A 267 27.32 12.08 -26.58
N LEU A 268 27.81 12.68 -25.50
CA LEU A 268 27.93 14.14 -25.40
C LEU A 268 29.00 14.68 -26.37
N LEU A 269 30.16 14.04 -26.45
CA LEU A 269 31.26 14.45 -27.32
C LEU A 269 30.96 14.24 -28.81
N GLU A 270 30.31 13.13 -29.17
CA GLU A 270 29.84 12.92 -30.55
C GLU A 270 28.82 13.97 -30.97
N ASN A 271 27.86 14.31 -30.09
CA ASN A 271 26.91 15.39 -30.34
C ASN A 271 27.64 16.74 -30.50
N ALA A 272 28.56 17.05 -29.59
CA ALA A 272 29.31 18.29 -29.64
C ALA A 272 30.10 18.42 -30.95
N ALA A 273 30.80 17.36 -31.38
CA ALA A 273 31.54 17.35 -32.65
C ALA A 273 30.61 17.49 -33.86
N LYS A 274 29.44 16.85 -33.84
CA LYS A 274 28.48 16.87 -34.97
C LYS A 274 27.83 18.24 -35.17
N TYR A 275 27.58 18.98 -34.08
CA TYR A 275 26.82 20.23 -34.12
C TYR A 275 27.69 21.49 -33.95
N SER A 276 28.98 21.34 -33.66
CA SER A 276 29.90 22.48 -33.56
C SER A 276 30.54 22.81 -34.92
N PRO A 277 30.87 24.09 -35.19
CA PRO A 277 31.63 24.47 -36.39
C PRO A 277 32.98 23.75 -36.46
N ALA A 278 33.45 23.41 -37.66
CA ALA A 278 34.75 22.77 -37.86
C ALA A 278 35.89 23.55 -37.17
N ASP A 279 36.88 22.83 -36.63
CA ASP A 279 38.06 23.36 -35.93
C ASP A 279 37.78 24.06 -34.59
N SER A 280 36.54 23.97 -34.08
CA SER A 280 36.20 24.44 -32.74
C SER A 280 36.78 23.54 -31.64
N THR A 281 37.21 24.17 -30.53
CA THR A 281 37.71 23.46 -29.35
C THR A 281 36.55 23.04 -28.46
N LEU A 282 36.46 21.76 -28.12
CA LEU A 282 35.52 21.24 -27.12
C LEU A 282 36.17 21.30 -25.75
N GLN A 283 35.42 21.69 -24.71
CA GLN A 283 35.98 21.88 -23.37
C GLN A 283 35.22 21.06 -22.33
N ILE A 284 35.93 20.17 -21.64
CA ILE A 284 35.37 19.42 -20.51
C ILE A 284 35.88 20.03 -19.21
N THR A 285 34.97 20.40 -18.31
CA THR A 285 35.32 20.90 -16.97
C THR A 285 34.57 20.13 -15.89
N ALA A 286 35.18 19.99 -14.72
CA ALA A 286 34.51 19.44 -13.55
C ALA A 286 34.80 20.29 -12.31
N LYS A 287 33.76 20.65 -11.57
CA LYS A 287 33.82 21.46 -10.36
C LYS A 287 33.20 20.72 -9.19
N LEU A 288 33.90 20.71 -8.06
CA LEU A 288 33.37 20.19 -6.81
C LEU A 288 32.44 21.24 -6.17
N LEU A 289 31.17 20.88 -6.01
CA LEU A 289 30.19 21.59 -5.21
C LEU A 289 30.05 20.90 -3.84
N PRO A 290 29.39 21.51 -2.83
CA PRO A 290 29.35 20.98 -1.47
C PRO A 290 28.82 19.55 -1.35
N THR A 291 27.95 19.10 -2.25
CA THR A 291 27.29 17.78 -2.20
C THR A 291 27.40 16.98 -3.49
N GLN A 292 28.05 17.51 -4.53
CA GLN A 292 28.06 16.90 -5.86
C GLN A 292 29.23 17.41 -6.70
N VAL A 293 29.54 16.71 -7.78
CA VAL A 293 30.45 17.22 -8.82
C VAL A 293 29.62 17.65 -10.03
N GLU A 294 29.80 18.90 -10.44
CA GLU A 294 29.23 19.43 -11.68
C GLU A 294 30.21 19.20 -12.82
N ILE A 295 29.74 18.59 -13.91
CA ILE A 295 30.53 18.29 -15.11
C ILE A 295 29.90 19.06 -16.27
N CYS A 296 30.71 19.82 -17.01
CA CYS A 296 30.29 20.51 -18.22
C CYS A 296 31.11 20.01 -19.42
N VAL A 297 30.44 19.76 -20.53
CA VAL A 297 30.99 19.30 -21.82
C VAL A 297 30.52 20.24 -22.92
#